data_AF-A0A359LQ22-F1
#
_entry.id   AF-A0A359LQ22-F1
#
_cell.length_a   1.000
_cell.length_b   1.000
_cell.length_c   1.000
_cell.angle_alpha   90.00
_cell.angle_beta   90.00
_cell.angle_gamma   90.00
#
_symmetry.space_group_name_H-M   'P 1'
#
loop_
_entity.id
_entity.type
_entity.pdbx_description
1 polymer ?
#
loop_
_entity_poly.entity_id
_entity_poly.type
_entity_poly.pdbx_seq_one_letter_code
_entity_poly.pdbx_strand_id
1 'polypeptide(L)'
;MRQFGLLALVVFGALAAAKLSGDPASLAGRVCAVLALGIGVPALVHPPAMRWVFVGWMMAAFPIGWLISHLMLGIVFYLLVTPIAALFRIAGRDRLALRRRGAASLWVERPSRTDPSSYFRQY
;
A
#
# COMPACT_ATOMS: atom_id res chain seq x y z
N MET A 1 -17.90 0.31 17.21
CA MET A 1 -17.15 0.39 18.48
C MET A 1 -17.22 -0.92 19.28
N ARG A 2 -18.40 -1.46 19.62
CA ARG A 2 -18.53 -2.72 20.39
C ARG A 2 -17.93 -3.96 19.71
N GLN A 3 -18.09 -4.10 18.38
CA GLN A 3 -17.57 -5.24 17.62
C GLN A 3 -16.03 -5.31 17.59
N PHE A 4 -15.36 -4.16 17.59
CA PHE A 4 -13.89 -4.09 17.61
C PHE A 4 -13.32 -4.53 18.97
N GLY A 5 -13.96 -4.11 20.08
CA GLY A 5 -13.59 -4.57 21.42
C GLY A 5 -13.79 -6.08 21.61
N LEU A 6 -14.86 -6.62 21.02
CA LEU A 6 -15.17 -8.06 21.08
C LEU A 6 -14.16 -8.88 20.26
N LEU A 7 -13.80 -8.42 19.06
CA LEU A 7 -12.74 -9.04 18.24
C LEU A 7 -11.39 -9.00 18.93
N ALA A 8 -11.01 -7.86 19.52
CA ALA A 8 -9.76 -7.73 20.26
C ALA A 8 -9.72 -8.69 21.46
N LEU A 9 -10.80 -8.79 22.24
CA LEU A 9 -10.87 -9.65 23.42
C LEU A 9 -10.80 -11.13 23.05
N VAL A 10 -11.46 -11.53 21.95
CA VAL A 10 -11.38 -12.91 21.43
C VAL A 10 -9.98 -13.25 20.92
N VAL A 11 -9.38 -12.37 20.11
CA VAL A 11 -8.06 -12.63 19.50
C VAL A 11 -6.95 -12.62 20.54
N PHE A 12 -6.89 -11.59 21.39
CA PHE A 12 -5.87 -11.50 22.44
C PHE A 12 -6.11 -12.51 23.57
N GLY A 13 -7.36 -12.81 23.91
CA GLY A 13 -7.72 -13.85 24.88
C GLY A 13 -7.33 -15.25 24.41
N ALA A 14 -7.59 -15.58 23.14
CA ALA A 14 -7.19 -16.86 22.56
C ALA A 14 -5.66 -17.01 22.49
N LEU A 15 -4.94 -15.95 22.11
CA LEU A 15 -3.47 -15.95 22.07
C LEU A 15 -2.85 -16.08 23.47
N ALA A 16 -3.42 -15.42 24.49
CA ALA A 16 -2.98 -15.54 25.87
C ALA A 16 -3.22 -16.95 26.42
N ALA A 17 -4.40 -17.53 26.17
CA ALA A 17 -4.75 -18.89 26.59
C ALA A 17 -3.82 -19.93 25.93
N ALA A 18 -3.54 -19.80 24.63
CA ALA A 18 -2.63 -20.67 23.90
C ALA A 18 -1.17 -20.57 24.37
N LYS A 19 -0.73 -19.39 24.82
CA LYS A 19 0.64 -19.20 25.33
C LYS A 19 0.81 -19.65 26.79
N LEU A 20 -0.21 -19.50 27.64
CA LEU A 20 -0.16 -19.99 29.03
C LEU A 20 -0.24 -21.51 29.13
N SER A 21 -0.88 -22.19 28.17
CA SER A 21 -1.02 -23.64 28.16
C SER A 21 0.23 -24.38 27.67
N GLY A 22 1.16 -23.69 27.02
CA GLY A 22 2.44 -24.27 26.59
C GLY A 22 3.58 -24.07 27.59
N ASP A 23 3.73 -22.86 28.16
CA ASP A 23 4.91 -22.51 28.96
C ASP A 23 4.57 -21.46 30.05
N PRO A 24 4.23 -21.89 31.28
CA PRO A 24 3.74 -21.02 32.36
C PRO A 24 4.76 -19.97 32.83
N ALA A 25 6.04 -20.17 32.53
CA ALA A 25 7.14 -19.32 32.98
C ALA A 25 7.65 -18.35 31.91
N SER A 26 7.11 -18.37 30.68
CA SER A 26 7.57 -17.49 29.61
C SER A 26 7.23 -16.03 29.93
N LEU A 27 8.26 -15.18 29.97
CA LEU A 27 8.13 -13.74 30.22
C LEU A 27 7.20 -13.08 29.18
N ALA A 28 7.23 -13.59 27.94
CA ALA A 28 6.33 -13.23 26.87
C ALA A 28 4.84 -13.56 27.17
N GLY A 29 4.54 -14.70 27.80
CA GLY A 29 3.17 -15.05 28.18
C GLY A 29 2.59 -14.13 29.24
N ARG A 30 3.39 -13.75 30.24
CA ARG A 30 2.99 -12.77 31.27
C ARG A 30 2.82 -11.36 30.72
N VAL A 31 3.70 -10.90 29.83
CA VAL A 31 3.56 -9.61 29.15
C VAL A 31 2.29 -9.56 28.28
N CYS A 32 2.02 -10.63 27.52
CA CYS A 32 0.78 -10.73 26.74
C CYS A 32 -0.47 -10.76 27.63
N ALA A 33 -0.44 -11.45 28.77
CA ALA A 33 -1.56 -11.50 29.71
C ALA A 33 -1.83 -10.15 30.40
N VAL A 34 -0.77 -9.41 30.78
CA VAL A 34 -0.87 -8.05 31.34
C VAL A 34 -1.39 -7.07 30.29
N LEU A 35 -0.94 -7.18 29.04
CA LEU A 35 -1.48 -6.37 27.93
C LEU A 35 -2.94 -6.73 27.63
N ALA A 36 -3.31 -8.02 27.67
CA ALA A 36 -4.69 -8.46 27.46
C ALA A 36 -5.64 -8.01 28.59
N LEU A 37 -5.21 -8.07 29.86
CA LEU A 37 -5.98 -7.58 31.00
C LEU A 37 -6.01 -6.04 31.05
N GLY A 38 -4.88 -5.38 30.79
CA GLY A 38 -4.74 -3.93 30.82
C GLY A 38 -5.42 -3.21 29.66
N ILE A 39 -5.60 -3.87 28.51
CA ILE A 39 -6.28 -3.28 27.34
C ILE A 39 -7.70 -3.85 27.21
N GLY A 40 -7.92 -5.13 27.52
CA GLY A 40 -9.21 -5.82 27.34
C GLY A 40 -10.25 -5.51 28.41
N VAL A 41 -9.86 -5.37 29.68
CA VAL A 41 -10.82 -5.07 30.77
C VAL A 41 -11.33 -3.62 30.68
N PRO A 42 -10.48 -2.59 30.43
CA PRO A 42 -10.96 -1.22 30.26
C PRO A 42 -11.80 -1.01 28.99
N ALA A 43 -11.53 -1.79 27.93
CA ALA A 43 -12.33 -1.81 26.70
C ALA A 43 -13.79 -2.24 26.92
N LEU A 44 -14.04 -3.05 27.96
CA LEU A 44 -15.36 -3.54 28.29
C LEU A 44 -16.11 -2.64 29.29
N VAL A 45 -15.38 -1.98 30.20
CA VAL A 45 -15.96 -1.25 31.33
C VAL A 45 -16.18 0.24 31.05
N HIS A 46 -15.34 0.91 30.23
CA HIS A 46 -15.49 2.35 29.93
C HIS A 46 -15.31 2.71 28.43
N PRO A 47 -16.41 2.67 27.64
CA PRO A 47 -16.41 3.02 26.22
C PRO A 47 -15.87 4.43 25.84
N PRO A 48 -16.05 5.52 26.62
CA PRO A 48 -15.60 6.85 26.20
C PRO A 48 -14.09 7.06 26.35
N ALA A 49 -13.41 6.40 27.29
CA ALA A 49 -11.95 6.51 27.47
C ALA A 49 -11.19 5.80 26.33
N MET A 50 -11.69 4.64 25.90
CA MET A 50 -11.17 3.92 24.73
C MET A 50 -11.31 4.68 23.41
N ARG A 51 -12.25 5.63 23.33
CA ARG A 51 -12.39 6.49 22.14
C ARG A 51 -11.13 7.33 21.93
N TRP A 52 -10.51 7.86 22.99
CA TRP A 52 -9.30 8.67 22.89
C TRP A 52 -8.08 7.84 22.49
N VAL A 53 -7.94 6.63 23.04
CA VAL A 53 -6.86 5.70 22.67
C VAL A 53 -7.01 5.25 21.21
N PHE A 54 -8.23 4.90 20.79
CA PHE A 54 -8.52 4.54 19.41
C PHE A 54 -8.25 5.70 18.45
N VAL A 55 -8.66 6.93 18.80
CA VAL A 55 -8.38 8.13 17.99
C VAL A 55 -6.88 8.39 17.92
N GLY A 56 -6.14 8.30 19.03
CA GLY A 56 -4.69 8.47 19.03
C GLY A 56 -3.98 7.41 18.18
N TRP A 57 -4.40 6.15 18.30
CA TRP A 57 -3.88 5.05 17.47
C TRP A 57 -4.21 5.25 15.99
N MET A 58 -5.42 5.70 15.68
CA MET A 58 -5.84 5.97 14.31
C MET A 58 -5.10 7.18 13.71
N MET A 59 -4.83 8.22 14.51
CA MET A 59 -3.98 9.35 14.10
C MET A 59 -2.54 8.93 13.84
N ALA A 60 -2.02 7.91 14.52
CA ALA A 60 -0.70 7.34 14.24
C ALA A 60 -0.71 6.40 13.03
N ALA A 61 -1.76 5.58 12.86
CA ALA A 61 -1.88 4.63 11.76
C ALA A 61 -2.11 5.33 10.41
N PHE A 62 -2.80 6.47 10.39
CA PHE A 62 -3.10 7.22 9.17
C PHE A 62 -1.85 7.68 8.39
N PRO A 63 -0.86 8.38 8.99
CA PRO A 63 0.36 8.77 8.29
C PRO A 63 1.21 7.55 7.90
N ILE A 64 1.16 6.46 8.67
CA ILE A 64 1.84 5.20 8.31
C ILE A 64 1.24 4.61 7.04
N GLY A 65 -0.09 4.54 6.95
CA GLY A 65 -0.78 4.10 5.74
C GLY A 65 -0.43 4.95 4.53
N TRP A 66 -0.48 6.28 4.68
CA TRP A 66 -0.08 7.23 3.64
C TRP A 66 1.37 7.00 3.17
N LEU A 67 2.30 6.82 4.12
CA LEU A 67 3.71 6.56 3.85
C LEU A 67 3.89 5.24 3.11
N ILE A 68 3.24 4.17 3.55
CA ILE A 68 3.31 2.86 2.90
C ILE A 68 2.78 2.93 1.46
N SER A 69 1.66 3.62 1.23
CA SER A 69 1.12 3.79 -0.12
C SER A 69 2.09 4.53 -1.04
N HIS A 70 2.70 5.63 -0.57
CA HIS A 70 3.70 6.38 -1.35
C HIS A 70 4.98 5.58 -1.56
N LEU A 71 5.43 4.85 -0.54
CA LEU A 71 6.61 4.02 -0.60
C LEU A 71 6.42 2.86 -1.59
N MET A 72 5.27 2.19 -1.56
CA MET A 72 4.92 1.14 -2.52
C MET A 72 4.87 1.69 -3.94
N LEU A 73 4.22 2.84 -4.15
CA LEU A 73 4.20 3.48 -5.46
C LEU A 73 5.62 3.81 -5.94
N GLY A 74 6.45 4.38 -5.07
CA GLY A 74 7.86 4.68 -5.35
C GLY A 74 8.65 3.42 -5.70
N ILE A 75 8.52 2.35 -4.91
CA ILE A 75 9.19 1.07 -5.19
C ILE A 75 8.76 0.53 -6.54
N VAL A 76 7.46 0.44 -6.83
CA VAL A 76 7.00 -0.07 -8.13
C VAL A 76 7.53 0.79 -9.27
N PHE A 77 7.49 2.12 -9.14
CA PHE A 77 7.95 3.02 -10.19
C PHE A 77 9.47 2.94 -10.42
N TYR A 78 10.27 3.00 -9.35
CA TYR A 78 11.73 3.06 -9.46
C TYR A 78 12.38 1.68 -9.61
N LEU A 79 11.80 0.62 -9.06
CA LEU A 79 12.37 -0.73 -9.07
C LEU A 79 11.79 -1.64 -10.16
N LEU A 80 10.57 -1.38 -10.65
CA LEU A 80 10.02 -2.13 -11.79
C LEU A 80 9.98 -1.27 -13.04
N VAL A 81 9.24 -0.16 -13.02
CA VAL A 81 8.97 0.61 -14.26
C VAL A 81 10.25 1.22 -14.84
N THR A 82 11.06 1.85 -13.99
CA THR A 82 12.30 2.52 -14.41
C THR A 82 13.34 1.56 -15.02
N PRO A 83 13.69 0.40 -14.41
CA PRO A 83 14.63 -0.52 -15.02
C PRO A 83 14.07 -1.20 -16.28
N ILE A 84 12.76 -1.46 -16.36
CA ILE A 84 12.14 -1.95 -17.60
C ILE A 84 12.30 -0.92 -18.72
N ALA A 85 12.02 0.36 -18.44
CA ALA A 85 12.22 1.44 -19.39
C ALA A 85 13.70 1.62 -19.77
N ALA A 86 14.61 1.51 -18.80
CA ALA A 86 16.05 1.56 -19.02
C ALA A 86 16.53 0.39 -19.91
N LEU A 87 16.01 -0.82 -19.68
CA LEU A 87 16.30 -1.98 -20.51
C LEU A 87 15.86 -1.76 -21.97
N PHE A 88 14.65 -1.22 -22.18
CA PHE A 88 14.19 -0.87 -23.53
C PHE A 88 15.01 0.25 -24.18
N ARG A 89 15.49 1.21 -23.38
CA ARG A 89 16.38 2.28 -23.85
C ARG A 89 17.75 1.73 -24.27
N ILE A 90 18.33 0.82 -23.49
CA ILE A 90 19.61 0.14 -23.84
C ILE A 90 19.42 -0.76 -25.07
N ALA A 91 18.28 -1.45 -25.18
CA ALA A 91 17.94 -2.26 -26.36
C ALA A 91 17.72 -1.45 -27.66
N GLY A 92 17.91 -0.12 -27.62
CA GLY A 92 17.89 0.73 -28.81
C GLY A 92 16.50 0.94 -29.43
N ARG A 93 15.42 0.65 -28.69
CA ARG A 93 14.05 0.88 -29.17
C ARG A 93 13.70 2.37 -29.13
N ASP A 94 14.04 3.07 -30.20
CA ASP A 94 13.53 4.43 -30.46
C ASP A 94 12.16 4.38 -31.16
N ARG A 95 11.11 4.02 -30.41
CA ARG A 95 9.74 3.93 -30.95
C ARG A 95 9.15 5.27 -31.38
N LEU A 96 9.68 6.37 -30.84
CA LEU A 96 9.20 7.72 -31.10
C LEU A 96 10.03 8.42 -32.19
N ALA A 97 11.05 7.76 -32.76
CA ALA A 97 12.01 8.35 -33.70
C ALA A 97 12.55 9.71 -33.22
N LEU A 98 12.67 9.86 -31.89
CA LEU A 98 13.02 11.14 -31.24
C LEU A 98 14.51 11.45 -31.37
N ARG A 99 15.32 10.45 -31.73
CA ARG A 99 16.74 10.65 -31.98
C ARG A 99 16.91 11.43 -33.29
N ARG A 100 17.16 12.74 -33.17
CA ARG A 100 17.48 13.61 -34.32
C ARG A 100 18.68 13.04 -35.07
N ARG A 101 18.45 12.45 -36.25
CA ARG A 101 19.49 11.99 -37.18
C ARG A 101 20.07 13.16 -37.99
N GLY A 102 20.43 14.26 -37.33
CA GLY A 102 20.98 15.45 -37.99
C GLY A 102 19.96 16.36 -38.70
N ALA A 103 18.66 16.15 -38.51
CA ALA A 103 17.61 17.00 -39.09
C ALA A 103 17.30 18.22 -38.21
N ALA A 104 17.04 19.37 -38.84
CA ALA A 104 16.64 20.61 -38.16
C ALA A 104 15.24 20.51 -37.51
N SER A 105 14.40 19.59 -37.98
CA SER A 105 13.09 19.31 -37.40
C SER A 105 12.85 17.80 -37.24
N LEU A 106 12.01 17.45 -36.26
CA LEU A 106 11.46 16.10 -36.08
C LEU A 106 10.12 15.94 -36.83
N TRP A 107 9.82 16.85 -37.76
CA TRP A 107 8.55 16.83 -38.49
C TRP A 107 8.53 15.61 -39.41
N VAL A 108 7.53 14.75 -39.22
CA VAL A 108 7.29 13.60 -40.10
C VAL A 108 6.18 13.99 -41.05
N GLU A 109 6.47 13.98 -42.35
CA GLU A 109 5.48 14.28 -43.38
C GLU A 109 4.38 13.22 -43.35
N ARG A 110 3.15 13.66 -43.11
CA ARG A 110 2.00 12.77 -43.07
C ARG A 110 1.63 12.42 -44.51
N PRO A 111 1.51 11.14 -44.89
CA PRO A 111 1.09 10.80 -46.24
C PRO A 111 -0.28 11.45 -46.53
N SER A 112 -0.35 12.18 -47.63
CA SER A 112 -1.60 12.82 -48.09
C SER A 112 -2.62 11.72 -48.37
N ARG A 113 -3.61 11.56 -47.48
CA ARG A 113 -4.76 10.69 -47.75
C ARG A 113 -5.63 11.40 -48.78
N THR A 114 -5.64 10.88 -49.99
CA THR A 114 -6.32 11.45 -51.16
C THR A 114 -7.84 11.26 -51.14
N ASP A 115 -8.38 10.44 -50.24
CA ASP A 115 -9.80 10.09 -50.21
C ASP A 115 -10.51 10.64 -48.95
N PRO A 116 -11.39 11.65 -49.10
CA PRO A 116 -12.25 12.15 -48.03
C PRO A 116 -13.17 11.09 -47.41
N SER A 117 -13.51 10.02 -48.14
CA SER A 117 -14.38 8.95 -47.66
C SER A 117 -13.72 8.09 -46.57
N SER A 118 -12.39 8.11 -46.48
CA SER A 118 -11.60 7.44 -45.44
C SER A 118 -11.85 8.00 -44.04
N TYR A 119 -12.32 9.24 -43.90
CA TYR A 119 -12.63 9.82 -42.58
C TYR A 119 -13.86 9.18 -41.93
N PHE A 120 -14.76 8.62 -42.74
CA PHE A 120 -15.99 7.98 -42.27
C PHE A 120 -15.81 6.51 -41.87
N ARG A 121 -14.61 5.93 -42.04
CA ARG A 121 -14.27 4.55 -41.66
C ARG A 121 -13.13 4.55 -40.64
N GLN A 122 -13.47 4.83 -39.37
CA GLN A 122 -12.51 4.87 -38.26
C GLN A 122 -12.49 3.61 -37.39
N TYR A 123 -13.38 2.64 -37.65
CA TYR A 123 -13.48 1.38 -36.92
C TYR A 123 -13.47 0.19 -37.87
#